data_AF-A0A6L3FAV3-F1
#
_entry.id   AF-A0A6L3FAV3-F1
#
_cell.length_a   1.000
_cell.length_b   1.000
_cell.length_c   1.000
_cell.angle_alpha   90.00
_cell.angle_beta   90.00
_cell.angle_gamma   90.00
#
_symmetry.space_group_name_H-M   'P 1'
#
loop_
_entity.id
_entity.type
_entity.pdbx_description
1 polymer ?
#
loop_
_entity_poly.entity_id
_entity_poly.type
_entity_poly.pdbx_seq_one_letter_code
_entity_poly.pdbx_strand_id
1 'polypeptide(L)'
;MTQYVDPVHLREVLTQYYSEGDLRSMCFDLAIDYESLGGRGKAQNAEALVRYAMQNNRIDDIAKYVRNTRDFIELKMTITPPKMPSDASGHAGRPTHVTHVHGDQISGDKVGGDKVSGDKTKIGNISGSTVAIGRGASITVGGDSGNRKTFSQQLQELKLLLEQAVANGELDKDDGETAVSDLQAALDESAKDTPRAKRIIRRLEDVTEVIGEAVKVGTAVLAAKPLINKLIQAASRIF
;
A
#
# COMPACT_ATOMS: atom_id res chain seq x y z
N MET A 1 -5.54 -8.30 35.36
CA MET A 1 -5.10 -8.96 34.11
C MET A 1 -4.25 -7.96 33.36
N THR A 2 -2.94 -8.20 33.22
CA THR A 2 -2.06 -7.31 32.45
C THR A 2 -2.36 -7.51 30.97
N GLN A 3 -2.65 -6.42 30.26
CA GLN A 3 -2.90 -6.44 28.82
C GLN A 3 -1.60 -6.06 28.09
N TYR A 4 -1.23 -6.84 27.08
CA TYR A 4 -0.03 -6.63 26.26
C TYR A 4 -0.43 -6.19 24.86
N VAL A 5 0.34 -5.30 24.24
CA VAL A 5 0.10 -4.89 22.85
C VAL A 5 0.53 -6.01 21.92
N ASP A 6 -0.32 -6.38 20.95
CA ASP A 6 0.05 -7.38 19.94
C ASP A 6 1.17 -6.83 19.04
N PRO A 7 2.38 -7.45 19.02
CA PRO A 7 3.49 -6.95 18.22
C PRO A 7 3.21 -7.02 16.72
N VAL A 8 2.41 -7.98 16.25
CA VAL A 8 2.09 -8.12 14.82
C VAL A 8 1.20 -6.97 14.37
N HIS A 9 0.13 -6.70 15.12
CA HIS A 9 -0.76 -5.55 14.88
C HIS A 9 -0.01 -4.22 15.00
N LEU A 10 0.88 -4.08 15.98
CA LEU A 10 1.68 -2.87 16.15
C LEU A 10 2.57 -2.60 14.92
N ARG A 11 3.22 -3.63 14.37
CA ARG A 11 4.00 -3.52 13.13
C ARG A 11 3.14 -3.07 11.95
N GLU A 12 1.94 -3.63 11.81
CA GLU A 12 1.00 -3.27 10.74
C GLU A 12 0.58 -1.79 10.85
N VAL A 13 0.22 -1.36 12.05
CA VAL A 13 -0.12 0.04 12.36
C VAL A 13 1.03 0.99 12.01
N LEU A 14 2.25 0.67 12.46
CA LEU A 14 3.44 1.48 12.16
C LEU A 14 3.70 1.54 10.65
N THR A 15 3.55 0.42 9.94
CA THR A 15 3.78 0.37 8.48
C THR A 15 2.72 1.17 7.72
N GLN A 16 1.46 1.13 8.16
CA GLN A 16 0.34 1.75 7.47
C GLN A 16 0.28 3.27 7.71
N TYR A 17 0.45 3.71 8.95
CA TYR A 17 0.13 5.09 9.36
C TYR A 17 1.34 6.00 9.59
N TYR A 18 2.54 5.44 9.72
CA TYR A 18 3.76 6.22 9.88
C TYR A 18 4.53 6.24 8.57
N SER A 19 5.08 7.40 8.21
CA SER A 19 6.08 7.52 7.17
C SER A 19 7.46 7.13 7.71
N GLU A 20 8.45 6.96 6.83
CA GLU A 20 9.82 6.67 7.26
C GLU A 20 10.42 7.79 8.14
N GLY A 21 10.08 9.05 7.84
CA GLY A 21 10.45 10.20 8.67
C GLY A 21 9.81 10.14 10.06
N ASP A 22 8.52 9.77 10.14
CA ASP A 22 7.83 9.65 11.43
C ASP A 22 8.43 8.53 12.29
N LEU A 23 8.83 7.40 11.68
CA LEU A 23 9.52 6.32 12.39
C LEU A 23 10.87 6.79 12.96
N ARG A 24 11.61 7.64 12.21
CA ARG A 24 12.88 8.20 12.68
C ARG A 24 12.67 9.17 13.85
N SER A 25 11.66 10.04 13.76
CA SER A 25 11.26 10.93 14.86
C SER A 25 10.83 10.16 16.10
N MET A 26 10.02 9.11 15.93
CA MET A 26 9.63 8.22 17.04
C MET A 26 10.85 7.56 17.70
N CYS A 27 11.80 7.06 16.91
CA CYS A 27 13.03 6.47 17.46
C CYS A 27 13.85 7.51 18.23
N PHE A 28 13.96 8.74 17.71
CA PHE A 28 14.63 9.84 18.39
C PHE A 28 13.98 10.16 19.75
N ASP A 29 12.65 10.30 19.79
CA ASP A 29 11.90 10.61 21.02
C ASP A 29 12.01 9.49 22.06
N LEU A 30 12.13 8.24 21.60
CA LEU A 30 12.31 7.06 22.46
C LEU A 30 13.79 6.77 22.79
N ALA A 31 14.73 7.60 22.34
CA ALA A 31 16.17 7.37 22.46
C ALA A 31 16.62 6.00 21.93
N ILE A 32 16.08 5.60 20.78
CA ILE A 32 16.44 4.39 20.02
C ILE A 32 17.23 4.85 18.79
N ASP A 33 18.39 4.24 18.55
CA ASP A 33 19.18 4.56 17.36
C ASP A 33 18.52 3.94 16.11
N TYR A 34 17.93 4.78 15.27
CA TYR A 34 17.25 4.38 14.04
C TYR A 34 18.18 3.65 13.06
N GLU A 35 19.44 4.07 12.97
CA GLU A 35 20.41 3.50 12.02
C GLU A 35 20.81 2.07 12.43
N SER A 36 20.66 1.73 13.71
CA SER A 36 20.96 0.39 14.25
C SER A 36 19.90 -0.68 13.90
N LEU A 37 18.68 -0.27 13.48
CA LEU A 37 17.57 -1.19 13.25
C LEU A 37 17.78 -2.13 12.04
N GLY A 38 18.67 -1.78 11.10
CA GLY A 38 19.13 -2.67 10.03
C GLY A 38 18.07 -3.08 8.99
N GLY A 39 16.87 -2.48 9.01
CA GLY A 39 15.84 -2.73 8.01
C GLY A 39 16.10 -1.96 6.71
N ARG A 40 15.79 -2.58 5.56
CA ARG A 40 15.81 -1.91 4.26
C ARG A 40 14.41 -1.42 3.92
N GLY A 41 14.16 -0.16 4.25
CA GLY A 41 12.91 0.54 3.97
C GLY A 41 11.88 0.42 5.08
N LYS A 42 10.80 1.20 4.94
CA LYS A 42 9.80 1.46 5.97
C LYS A 42 9.27 0.21 6.71
N ALA A 43 8.78 -0.79 5.98
CA ALA A 43 8.16 -1.97 6.59
C ALA A 43 9.17 -2.80 7.39
N GLN A 44 10.38 -2.93 6.88
CA GLN A 44 11.46 -3.64 7.57
C GLN A 44 11.96 -2.88 8.80
N ASN A 45 12.02 -1.55 8.73
CA ASN A 45 12.36 -0.70 9.88
C ASN A 45 11.28 -0.73 10.96
N ALA A 46 9.99 -0.74 10.60
CA ALA A 46 8.91 -0.93 11.55
C ALA A 46 8.99 -2.29 12.25
N GLU A 47 9.29 -3.36 11.50
CA GLU A 47 9.49 -4.69 12.09
C GLU A 47 10.71 -4.74 13.03
N ALA A 48 11.84 -4.17 12.61
CA ALA A 48 13.05 -4.12 13.41
C ALA A 48 12.85 -3.31 14.70
N LEU A 49 12.13 -2.19 14.63
CA LEU A 49 11.78 -1.38 15.79
C LEU A 49 10.94 -2.15 16.80
N VAL A 50 9.88 -2.84 16.35
CA VAL A 50 9.05 -3.68 17.24
C VAL A 50 9.88 -4.79 17.86
N ARG A 51 10.75 -5.45 17.07
CA ARG A 51 11.65 -6.50 17.55
C ARG A 51 12.61 -5.98 18.62
N TYR A 52 13.25 -4.83 18.36
CA TYR A 52 14.15 -4.17 19.32
C TYR A 52 13.42 -3.84 20.64
N ALA A 53 12.21 -3.28 20.54
CA ALA A 53 11.41 -2.96 21.72
C ALA A 53 10.98 -4.20 22.50
N MET A 54 10.66 -5.32 21.83
CA MET A 54 10.38 -6.58 22.50
C MET A 54 11.61 -7.11 23.27
N GLN A 55 12.79 -7.09 22.64
CA GLN A 55 14.03 -7.56 23.28
C GLN A 55 14.42 -6.74 24.51
N ASN A 56 14.11 -5.44 24.52
CA ASN A 56 14.42 -4.54 25.61
C ASN A 56 13.24 -4.29 26.57
N ASN A 57 12.12 -5.00 26.41
CA ASN A 57 10.90 -4.83 27.19
C ASN A 57 10.34 -3.38 27.16
N ARG A 58 10.45 -2.71 26.01
CA ARG A 58 10.01 -1.32 25.73
C ARG A 58 8.82 -1.23 24.79
N ILE A 59 8.07 -2.31 24.58
CA ILE A 59 6.93 -2.31 23.65
C ILE A 59 5.82 -1.34 24.09
N ASP A 60 5.65 -1.18 25.41
CA ASP A 60 4.67 -0.27 25.98
C ASP A 60 5.01 1.21 25.72
N ASP A 61 6.30 1.55 25.62
CA ASP A 61 6.75 2.91 25.27
C ASP A 61 6.29 3.27 23.85
N ILE A 62 6.44 2.36 22.90
CA ILE A 62 5.97 2.54 21.51
C ILE A 62 4.45 2.67 21.49
N ALA A 63 3.73 1.78 22.18
CA ALA A 63 2.28 1.83 22.21
C ALA A 63 1.74 3.12 22.83
N LYS A 64 2.39 3.62 23.89
CA LYS A 64 2.07 4.90 24.51
C LYS A 64 2.33 6.06 23.54
N TYR A 65 3.45 6.04 22.82
CA TYR A 65 3.76 7.04 21.81
C TYR A 65 2.71 7.07 20.69
N VAL A 66 2.30 5.89 20.18
CA VAL A 66 1.28 5.78 19.13
C VAL A 66 -0.06 6.35 19.61
N ARG A 67 -0.50 6.01 20.83
CA ARG A 67 -1.75 6.56 21.40
C ARG A 67 -1.72 8.08 21.57
N ASN A 68 -0.57 8.63 21.94
CA ASN A 68 -0.42 10.07 22.14
C ASN A 68 -0.39 10.86 20.82
N THR A 69 0.18 10.28 19.76
CA THR A 69 0.33 10.95 18.46
C THR A 69 -0.84 10.69 17.51
N ARG A 70 -1.55 9.57 17.68
CA ARG A 70 -2.63 9.10 16.82
C ARG A 70 -3.71 8.43 17.68
N ASP A 71 -4.46 9.23 18.41
CA ASP A 71 -5.54 8.81 19.31
C ASP A 71 -6.65 8.01 18.61
N PHE A 72 -6.88 8.25 17.32
CA PHE A 72 -7.86 7.52 16.50
C PHE A 72 -7.46 6.08 16.15
N ILE A 73 -6.22 5.65 16.43
CA ILE A 73 -5.75 4.29 16.11
C ILE A 73 -6.01 3.35 17.27
N GLU A 74 -6.85 2.34 17.03
CA GLU A 74 -7.11 1.27 17.99
C GLU A 74 -6.00 0.21 17.96
N LEU A 75 -5.22 0.15 19.04
CA LEU A 75 -4.22 -0.91 19.24
C LEU A 75 -4.88 -2.15 19.84
N LYS A 76 -4.77 -3.29 19.15
CA LYS A 76 -5.23 -4.58 19.68
C LYS A 76 -4.39 -4.99 20.88
N MET A 77 -5.08 -5.24 21.98
CA MET A 77 -4.51 -5.74 23.23
C MET A 77 -4.74 -7.25 23.32
N THR A 78 -3.74 -7.97 23.78
CA THR A 78 -3.73 -9.42 23.99
C THR A 78 -3.51 -9.72 25.47
N ILE A 79 -4.11 -10.81 25.95
CA ILE A 79 -3.95 -11.26 27.34
C ILE A 79 -2.73 -12.19 27.44
N THR A 80 -2.30 -12.76 26.31
CA THR A 80 -1.14 -13.63 26.23
C THR A 80 0.12 -12.77 26.12
N PRO A 81 1.11 -12.94 27.02
CA PRO A 81 2.37 -12.24 26.90
C PRO A 81 3.04 -12.62 25.57
N PRO A 82 3.63 -11.65 24.86
CA PRO A 82 4.29 -11.95 23.60
C PRO A 82 5.39 -12.98 23.86
N LYS A 83 5.35 -14.07 23.11
CA LYS A 83 6.38 -15.11 23.18
C LYS A 83 7.68 -14.47 22.75
N MET A 84 8.53 -14.10 23.71
CA MET A 84 9.86 -13.60 23.39
C MET A 84 10.55 -14.67 22.55
N PRO A 85 11.27 -14.29 21.48
CA PRO A 85 12.19 -15.21 20.83
C PRO A 85 13.23 -15.57 21.89
N SER A 86 12.97 -16.64 22.65
CA SER A 86 13.93 -17.20 23.58
C SER A 86 15.10 -17.61 22.72
N ASP A 87 16.20 -16.86 22.82
CA ASP A 87 17.42 -17.15 22.12
C ASP A 87 17.69 -18.64 22.21
N ALA A 88 17.79 -19.27 21.04
CA ALA A 88 18.17 -20.66 20.90
C ALA A 88 19.67 -20.84 21.25
N SER A 89 20.09 -20.32 22.41
CA SER A 89 21.40 -20.54 23.04
C SER A 89 21.43 -21.87 23.79
N GLY A 90 20.90 -22.93 23.15
CA GLY A 90 21.06 -24.32 23.54
C GLY A 90 22.10 -25.01 22.68
N HIS A 91 23.37 -24.59 22.79
CA HIS A 91 24.51 -25.33 22.24
C HIS A 91 25.03 -26.33 23.28
N ALA A 92 24.37 -27.49 23.40
CA ALA A 92 25.00 -28.74 23.85
C ALA A 92 24.03 -29.91 23.64
N GLY A 93 24.21 -30.63 22.53
CA GLY A 93 23.48 -31.85 22.21
C GLY A 93 22.66 -31.69 20.94
N ARG A 94 23.22 -32.09 19.80
CA ARG A 94 22.44 -32.36 18.59
C ARG A 94 21.62 -33.63 18.86
N PRO A 95 20.28 -33.59 19.04
CA PRO A 95 19.48 -34.71 18.60
C PRO A 95 19.60 -34.72 17.08
N THR A 96 20.22 -35.77 16.54
CA THR A 96 20.05 -36.14 15.15
C THR A 96 18.55 -36.41 14.95
N HIS A 97 17.82 -35.37 14.57
CA HIS A 97 16.48 -35.54 14.04
C HIS A 97 16.67 -36.22 12.69
N VAL A 98 16.65 -37.55 12.73
CA VAL A 98 16.32 -38.38 11.57
C VAL A 98 14.90 -37.97 11.23
N THR A 99 14.76 -37.04 10.30
CA THR A 99 13.52 -36.94 9.54
C THR A 99 13.40 -38.25 8.78
N HIS A 100 12.71 -39.20 9.39
CA HIS A 100 12.12 -40.32 8.68
C HIS A 100 11.01 -39.71 7.81
N VAL A 101 11.44 -39.12 6.69
CA VAL A 101 10.54 -38.89 5.56
C VAL A 101 10.24 -40.29 5.08
N HIS A 102 9.06 -40.80 5.42
CA HIS A 102 8.49 -41.92 4.69
C HIS A 102 8.27 -41.37 3.28
N GLY A 103 9.32 -41.46 2.46
CA GLY A 103 9.22 -41.22 1.05
C GLY A 103 8.29 -42.30 0.55
N ASP A 104 7.12 -41.90 0.06
CA ASP A 104 6.54 -42.67 -1.02
C ASP A 104 7.65 -42.81 -2.06
N GLN A 105 8.00 -44.06 -2.31
CA GLN A 105 8.89 -44.43 -3.38
C GLN A 105 8.13 -44.14 -4.67
N ILE A 106 8.15 -42.87 -5.09
CA ILE A 106 7.78 -42.50 -6.45
C ILE A 106 8.96 -43.00 -7.29
N SER A 107 8.91 -44.29 -7.65
CA SER A 107 9.80 -44.87 -8.64
C SER A 107 9.62 -44.01 -9.88
N GLY A 108 10.66 -43.23 -10.17
CA GLY A 108 10.65 -42.28 -11.25
C GLY A 108 10.34 -43.00 -12.55
N ASP A 109 9.14 -42.74 -13.06
CA ASP A 109 9.09 -42.46 -14.47
C ASP A 109 9.73 -41.08 -14.63
N LYS A 110 10.97 -41.08 -15.10
CA LYS A 110 11.59 -39.85 -15.57
C LYS A 110 10.71 -39.39 -16.74
N VAL A 111 9.79 -38.46 -16.49
CA VAL A 111 9.23 -37.60 -17.54
C VAL A 111 10.33 -36.63 -17.99
N GLY A 112 11.41 -37.21 -18.52
CA GLY A 112 12.35 -36.52 -19.35
C GLY A 112 11.59 -36.11 -20.60
N GLY A 113 11.33 -34.82 -20.73
CA GLY A 113 11.00 -34.24 -22.03
C GLY A 113 9.53 -33.94 -22.30
N ASP A 114 8.62 -34.05 -21.33
CA ASP A 114 7.34 -33.35 -21.47
C ASP A 114 7.60 -31.86 -21.24
N LYS A 115 8.03 -31.21 -22.31
CA LYS A 115 7.71 -29.81 -22.52
C LYS A 115 6.19 -29.74 -22.38
N VAL A 116 5.71 -29.13 -21.30
CA VAL A 116 4.38 -28.50 -21.27
C VAL A 116 4.40 -27.36 -22.29
N SER A 117 4.43 -27.74 -23.57
CA SER A 117 4.38 -26.86 -24.70
C SER A 117 2.93 -26.44 -24.86
N GLY A 118 2.60 -25.26 -24.33
CA GLY A 118 1.44 -24.51 -24.82
C GLY A 118 0.29 -24.33 -23.83
N ASP A 119 0.31 -24.93 -22.64
CA ASP A 119 -0.73 -24.65 -21.66
C ASP A 119 -0.52 -23.26 -21.05
N LYS A 120 -1.40 -22.32 -21.44
CA LYS A 120 -1.54 -21.02 -20.81
C LYS A 120 -2.13 -21.21 -19.42
N THR A 121 -1.28 -21.38 -18.42
CA THR A 121 -1.71 -21.29 -17.02
C THR A 121 -2.04 -19.83 -16.68
N LYS A 122 -3.34 -19.54 -16.49
CA LYS A 122 -3.80 -18.23 -16.00
C LYS A 122 -3.54 -18.17 -14.49
N ILE A 123 -2.42 -17.57 -14.11
CA ILE A 123 -2.12 -17.29 -12.70
C ILE A 123 -2.88 -16.00 -12.32
N GLY A 124 -3.55 -16.00 -11.17
CA GLY A 124 -4.28 -14.84 -10.65
C GLY A 124 -3.36 -13.68 -10.24
N ASN A 125 -3.94 -12.63 -9.65
CA ASN A 125 -3.15 -11.49 -9.15
C ASN A 125 -2.12 -11.95 -8.10
N ILE A 126 -0.85 -11.69 -8.36
CA ILE A 126 0.23 -11.90 -7.40
C ILE A 126 0.51 -10.54 -6.74
N SER A 127 0.18 -10.42 -5.46
CA SER A 127 0.48 -9.25 -4.64
C SER A 127 1.42 -9.67 -3.51
N GLY A 128 2.51 -8.92 -3.29
CA GLY A 128 3.38 -9.07 -2.11
C GLY A 128 4.35 -10.26 -2.09
N SER A 129 4.55 -10.98 -3.21
CA SER A 129 5.49 -12.11 -3.28
C SER A 129 6.60 -11.87 -4.32
N THR A 130 7.83 -12.29 -4.00
CA THR A 130 8.97 -12.24 -4.92
C THR A 130 8.87 -13.43 -5.89
N VAL A 131 8.67 -13.15 -7.18
CA VAL A 131 8.61 -14.20 -8.22
C VAL A 131 10.00 -14.43 -8.78
N ALA A 132 10.52 -15.65 -8.64
CA ALA A 132 11.77 -16.08 -9.28
C ALA A 132 11.48 -16.54 -10.72
N ILE A 133 12.00 -15.82 -11.70
CA ILE A 133 11.87 -16.15 -13.12
C ILE A 133 13.15 -16.87 -13.56
N GLY A 134 13.03 -18.10 -14.03
CA GLY A 134 14.17 -18.88 -14.52
C GLY A 134 14.82 -18.25 -15.77
N ARG A 135 16.11 -18.51 -15.99
CA ARG A 135 16.82 -18.09 -17.21
C ARG A 135 16.10 -18.61 -18.45
N GLY A 136 15.63 -17.71 -19.31
CA GLY A 136 14.91 -18.01 -20.55
C GLY A 136 13.39 -17.83 -20.49
N ALA A 137 12.81 -17.60 -19.32
CA ALA A 137 11.41 -17.20 -19.21
C ALA A 137 11.27 -15.68 -19.39
N SER A 138 10.39 -15.24 -20.29
CA SER A 138 9.99 -13.83 -20.39
C SER A 138 8.59 -13.66 -19.83
N ILE A 139 8.44 -12.80 -18.82
CA ILE A 139 7.13 -12.30 -18.42
C ILE A 139 6.84 -11.08 -19.28
N THR A 140 5.81 -11.19 -20.12
CA THR A 140 5.11 -10.01 -20.63
C THR A 140 4.09 -9.65 -19.57
N VAL A 141 4.43 -8.71 -18.69
CA VAL A 141 3.42 -8.10 -17.81
C VAL A 141 2.43 -7.45 -18.76
N GLY A 142 1.16 -7.87 -18.74
CA GLY A 142 0.10 -7.23 -19.49
C GLY A 142 0.03 -5.77 -19.05
N GLY A 143 0.68 -4.91 -19.84
CA GLY A 143 1.02 -3.54 -19.46
C GLY A 143 -0.22 -2.71 -19.20
N ASP A 144 -0.13 -1.83 -18.20
CA ASP A 144 -0.90 -0.60 -17.92
C ASP A 144 -2.43 -0.58 -18.05
N SER A 145 -3.09 -1.62 -18.55
CA SER A 145 -4.53 -1.65 -18.82
C SER A 145 -5.33 -1.65 -17.53
N GLY A 146 -4.81 -2.30 -16.48
CA GLY A 146 -5.37 -2.23 -15.13
C GLY A 146 -5.27 -0.82 -14.53
N ASN A 147 -4.16 -0.14 -14.75
CA ASN A 147 -3.96 1.23 -14.28
C ASN A 147 -4.85 2.22 -15.03
N ARG A 148 -4.95 2.10 -16.37
CA ARG A 148 -5.85 2.93 -17.19
C ARG A 148 -7.31 2.76 -16.80
N LYS A 149 -7.79 1.53 -16.61
CA LYS A 149 -9.17 1.27 -16.17
C LYS A 149 -9.46 1.90 -14.81
N THR A 150 -8.54 1.73 -13.86
CA THR A 150 -8.66 2.31 -12.51
C THR A 150 -8.68 3.85 -12.57
N PHE A 151 -7.82 4.44 -13.40
CA PHE A 151 -7.77 5.88 -13.64
C PHE A 151 -9.10 6.41 -14.22
N SER A 152 -9.65 5.75 -15.24
CA SER A 152 -10.94 6.15 -15.83
C SER A 152 -12.11 6.03 -14.84
N GLN A 153 -12.10 5.00 -13.98
CA GLN A 153 -13.12 4.87 -12.92
C GLN A 153 -13.04 6.01 -11.90
N GLN A 154 -11.83 6.38 -11.47
CA GLN A 154 -11.63 7.50 -10.55
C GLN A 154 -12.02 8.84 -11.17
N LEU A 155 -11.75 9.06 -12.47
CA LEU A 155 -12.24 10.24 -13.19
C LEU A 155 -13.77 10.31 -13.23
N GLN A 156 -14.46 9.17 -13.43
CA GLN A 156 -15.92 9.12 -13.40
C GLN A 156 -16.47 9.41 -12.00
N GLU A 157 -15.86 8.87 -10.96
CA GLU A 157 -16.22 9.15 -9.56
C GLU A 157 -16.08 10.65 -9.25
N LEU A 158 -14.97 11.26 -9.68
CA LEU A 158 -14.76 12.70 -9.53
C LEU A 158 -15.82 13.53 -10.24
N LYS A 159 -16.18 13.15 -11.47
CA LYS A 159 -17.23 13.82 -12.25
C LYS A 159 -18.56 13.81 -11.49
N LEU A 160 -18.96 12.66 -10.96
CA LEU A 160 -20.19 12.53 -10.16
C LEU A 160 -20.16 13.41 -8.90
N LEU A 161 -19.01 13.50 -8.23
CA LEU A 161 -18.84 14.40 -7.07
C LEU A 161 -19.02 15.87 -7.45
N LEU A 162 -18.49 16.31 -8.60
CA LEU A 162 -18.67 17.69 -9.06
C LEU A 162 -20.11 17.98 -9.48
N GLU A 163 -20.78 17.05 -10.16
CA GLU A 163 -22.21 17.18 -10.48
C GLU A 163 -23.06 17.31 -9.20
N GLN A 164 -22.73 16.54 -8.16
CA GLN A 164 -23.37 16.66 -6.84
C GLN A 164 -23.07 18.01 -6.17
N ALA A 165 -21.82 18.49 -6.24
CA ALA A 165 -21.43 19.79 -5.70
C ALA A 165 -22.22 20.94 -6.35
N VAL A 166 -22.41 20.89 -7.68
CA VAL A 166 -23.25 21.84 -8.42
C VAL A 166 -24.72 21.73 -7.98
N ALA A 167 -25.27 20.52 -7.91
CA ALA A 167 -26.64 20.30 -7.48
C ALA A 167 -26.92 20.81 -6.06
N ASN A 168 -25.93 20.72 -5.16
CA ASN A 168 -26.00 21.21 -3.79
C ASN A 168 -25.73 22.73 -3.66
N GLY A 169 -25.33 23.41 -4.74
CA GLY A 169 -24.92 24.81 -4.71
C GLY A 169 -23.64 25.06 -3.93
N GLU A 170 -22.74 24.06 -3.86
CA GLU A 170 -21.37 24.18 -3.33
C GLU A 170 -20.43 24.86 -4.34
N LEU A 171 -20.69 24.64 -5.64
CA LEU A 171 -20.02 25.30 -6.76
C LEU A 171 -21.01 26.22 -7.48
N ASP A 172 -20.49 27.31 -8.05
CA ASP A 172 -21.26 28.08 -9.03
C ASP A 172 -21.61 27.18 -10.23
N LYS A 173 -22.78 27.41 -10.82
CA LYS A 173 -23.29 26.57 -11.89
C LYS A 173 -22.39 26.62 -13.13
N ASP A 174 -21.93 27.81 -13.51
CA ASP A 174 -21.14 28.00 -14.73
C ASP A 174 -19.74 27.40 -14.56
N ASP A 175 -19.14 27.63 -13.39
CA ASP A 175 -17.84 27.06 -13.01
C ASP A 175 -17.90 25.52 -12.92
N GLY A 176 -18.94 25.00 -12.28
CA GLY A 176 -19.15 23.57 -12.14
C GLY A 176 -19.40 22.85 -13.47
N GLU A 177 -20.19 23.45 -14.37
CA GLU A 177 -20.38 22.94 -15.73
C GLU A 177 -19.07 22.94 -16.53
N THR A 178 -18.24 23.98 -16.37
CA THR A 178 -16.90 24.07 -16.97
C THR A 178 -15.99 22.94 -16.46
N ALA A 179 -15.92 22.73 -15.15
CA ALA A 179 -15.11 21.67 -14.55
C ALA A 179 -15.57 20.26 -14.97
N VAL A 180 -16.89 20.02 -15.03
CA VAL A 180 -17.45 18.75 -15.52
C VAL A 180 -17.12 18.50 -16.99
N SER A 181 -17.15 19.54 -17.82
CA SER A 181 -16.75 19.49 -19.23
C SER A 181 -15.26 19.14 -19.38
N ASP A 182 -14.38 19.75 -18.58
CA ASP A 182 -12.95 19.45 -18.58
C ASP A 182 -12.63 18.01 -18.14
N LEU A 183 -13.36 17.49 -17.15
CA LEU A 183 -13.26 16.08 -16.75
C LEU A 183 -13.72 15.12 -17.85
N GLN A 184 -14.79 15.47 -18.58
CA GLN A 184 -15.25 14.66 -19.71
C GLN A 184 -14.18 14.66 -20.83
N ALA A 185 -13.57 15.81 -21.12
CA ALA A 185 -12.48 15.89 -22.09
C ALA A 185 -11.24 15.07 -21.65
N ALA A 186 -10.93 15.05 -20.34
CA ALA A 186 -9.87 14.21 -19.79
C ALA A 186 -10.18 12.71 -19.91
N LEU A 187 -11.44 12.31 -19.66
CA LEU A 187 -11.92 10.94 -19.87
C LEU A 187 -11.76 10.52 -21.34
N ASP A 188 -12.24 11.35 -22.26
CA ASP A 188 -12.16 11.08 -23.70
C ASP A 188 -10.70 11.01 -24.20
N GLU A 189 -9.82 11.87 -23.67
CA GLU A 189 -8.39 11.82 -23.97
C GLU A 189 -7.72 10.56 -23.42
N SER A 190 -8.10 10.12 -22.20
CA SER A 190 -7.57 8.90 -21.58
C SER A 190 -7.96 7.61 -22.30
N ALA A 191 -9.08 7.64 -23.03
CA ALA A 191 -9.62 6.51 -23.77
C ALA A 191 -8.98 6.31 -25.16
N LYS A 192 -8.15 7.26 -25.63
CA LYS A 192 -7.47 7.17 -26.93
C LYS A 192 -6.40 6.07 -26.92
N ASP A 193 -6.06 5.55 -28.09
CA ASP A 193 -4.97 4.58 -28.24
C ASP A 193 -3.62 5.16 -27.76
N THR A 194 -3.40 6.46 -28.05
CA THR A 194 -2.24 7.25 -27.62
C THR A 194 -2.68 8.48 -26.80
N PRO A 195 -3.00 8.33 -25.51
CA PRO A 195 -3.39 9.43 -24.65
C PRO A 195 -2.25 10.44 -24.46
N ARG A 196 -2.57 11.73 -24.40
CA ARG A 196 -1.58 12.78 -24.12
C ARG A 196 -1.61 13.17 -22.66
N ALA A 197 -0.71 12.63 -21.86
CA ALA A 197 -0.58 12.90 -20.42
C ALA A 197 -0.68 14.39 -20.08
N LYS A 198 0.07 15.25 -20.79
CA LYS A 198 0.07 16.71 -20.58
C LYS A 198 -1.31 17.36 -20.74
N ARG A 199 -2.15 16.86 -21.65
CA ARG A 199 -3.51 17.39 -21.84
C ARG A 199 -4.42 16.98 -20.69
N ILE A 200 -4.34 15.72 -20.26
CA ILE A 200 -5.10 15.21 -19.12
C ILE A 200 -4.73 15.97 -17.85
N ILE A 201 -3.43 16.14 -17.58
CA ILE A 201 -2.92 16.86 -16.41
C ILE A 201 -3.42 18.31 -16.42
N ARG A 202 -3.27 19.03 -17.54
CA ARG A 202 -3.74 20.41 -17.64
C ARG A 202 -5.23 20.54 -17.33
N ARG A 203 -6.07 19.65 -17.87
CA ARG A 203 -7.52 19.65 -17.57
C ARG A 203 -7.81 19.42 -16.09
N LEU A 204 -7.04 18.54 -15.43
CA LEU A 204 -7.17 18.31 -13.99
C LEU A 204 -6.68 19.50 -13.16
N GLU A 205 -5.69 20.25 -13.64
CA GLU A 205 -5.24 21.50 -13.03
C GLU A 205 -6.30 22.60 -13.16
N ASP A 206 -6.89 22.76 -14.36
CA ASP A 206 -8.00 23.70 -14.61
C ASP A 206 -9.19 23.40 -13.66
N VAL A 207 -9.54 22.12 -13.49
CA VAL A 207 -10.56 21.68 -12.51
C VAL A 207 -10.16 21.99 -11.06
N THR A 208 -8.86 21.92 -10.74
CA THR A 208 -8.36 22.25 -9.40
C THR A 208 -8.50 23.75 -9.11
N GLU A 209 -8.26 24.60 -10.11
CA GLU A 209 -8.43 26.05 -10.02
C GLU A 209 -9.89 26.40 -9.72
N VAL A 210 -10.83 25.85 -10.52
CA VAL A 210 -12.28 26.03 -10.31
C VAL A 210 -12.71 25.64 -8.89
N ILE A 211 -12.25 24.49 -8.40
CA ILE A 211 -12.59 24.01 -7.05
C ILE A 211 -11.94 24.90 -5.98
N GLY A 212 -10.79 25.50 -6.27
CA GLY A 212 -10.10 26.44 -5.40
C GLY A 212 -10.85 27.76 -5.22
N GLU A 213 -11.61 28.19 -6.23
CA GLU A 213 -12.41 29.41 -6.23
C GLU A 213 -13.83 29.21 -5.65
N ALA A 214 -14.21 27.96 -5.35
CA ALA A 214 -15.53 27.63 -4.81
C ALA A 214 -15.88 28.47 -3.56
N VAL A 215 -16.98 29.22 -3.65
CA VAL A 215 -17.45 30.15 -2.61
C VAL A 215 -17.82 29.43 -1.30
N LYS A 216 -18.22 28.15 -1.39
CA LYS A 216 -18.61 27.33 -0.25
C LYS A 216 -17.82 26.03 -0.20
N VAL A 217 -17.16 25.80 0.93
CA VAL A 217 -16.51 24.53 1.22
C VAL A 217 -17.58 23.53 1.66
N GLY A 218 -18.14 22.80 0.70
CA GLY A 218 -19.06 21.71 0.97
C GLY A 218 -18.38 20.34 0.96
N THR A 219 -19.15 19.31 1.33
CA THR A 219 -18.61 17.95 1.52
C THR A 219 -18.11 17.32 0.21
N ALA A 220 -18.75 17.63 -0.92
CA ALA A 220 -18.35 17.07 -2.21
C ALA A 220 -17.06 17.74 -2.71
N VAL A 221 -16.94 19.06 -2.55
CA VAL A 221 -15.72 19.83 -2.84
C VAL A 221 -14.51 19.31 -2.03
N LEU A 222 -14.70 19.04 -0.74
CA LEU A 222 -13.65 18.49 0.13
C LEU A 222 -13.20 17.08 -0.28
N ALA A 223 -14.13 16.24 -0.73
CA ALA A 223 -13.83 14.89 -1.20
C ALA A 223 -13.10 14.89 -2.56
N ALA A 224 -13.41 15.85 -3.43
CA ALA A 224 -12.84 15.96 -4.78
C ALA A 224 -11.33 16.27 -4.77
N LYS A 225 -10.89 17.19 -3.91
CA LYS A 225 -9.49 17.69 -3.88
C LYS A 225 -8.41 16.60 -3.74
N PRO A 226 -8.46 15.68 -2.76
CA PRO A 226 -7.45 14.62 -2.66
C PRO A 226 -7.51 13.64 -3.84
N LEU A 227 -8.67 13.46 -4.45
CA LEU A 227 -8.87 12.57 -5.59
C LEU A 227 -8.21 13.14 -6.86
N ILE A 228 -8.35 14.46 -7.10
CA ILE A 228 -7.68 15.14 -8.23
C ILE A 228 -6.15 15.03 -8.14
N ASN A 229 -5.57 15.28 -6.97
CA ASN A 229 -4.12 15.16 -6.78
C ASN A 229 -3.62 13.73 -7.07
N LYS A 230 -4.39 12.70 -6.66
CA LYS A 230 -4.09 11.30 -6.99
C LYS A 230 -4.17 11.05 -8.49
N LEU A 231 -5.19 11.60 -9.16
CA LEU A 231 -5.36 11.48 -10.62
C LEU A 231 -4.22 12.16 -11.37
N ILE A 232 -3.78 13.35 -10.99
CA ILE A 232 -2.64 14.03 -11.63
C ILE A 232 -1.38 13.17 -11.54
N GLN A 233 -1.09 12.63 -10.35
CA GLN A 233 0.04 11.73 -10.14
C GLN A 233 -0.10 10.45 -10.97
N ALA A 234 -1.29 9.86 -11.02
CA ALA A 234 -1.56 8.66 -11.82
C ALA A 234 -1.38 8.93 -13.31
N ALA A 235 -1.91 10.04 -13.82
CA ALA A 235 -1.79 10.42 -15.22
C ALA A 235 -0.32 10.54 -15.67
N SER A 236 0.54 11.14 -14.84
CA SER A 236 1.98 11.26 -15.13
C SER A 236 2.77 9.94 -15.16
N ARG A 237 2.20 8.88 -14.58
CA ARG A 237 2.82 7.55 -14.50
C ARG A 237 2.28 6.59 -15.56
N ILE A 238 1.01 6.72 -15.92
CA ILE A 238 0.28 5.80 -16.80
C ILE A 238 0.42 6.18 -18.28
N PHE A 239 0.51 7.48 -18.58
CA PHE A 239 0.51 8.03 -19.94
C PHE A 239 1.80 8.81 -20.20
#